data_AF-A0A7V6NZS8-F1
#
_entry.id   AF-A0A7V6NZS8-F1
#
_cell.length_a   1.000
_cell.length_b   1.000
_cell.length_c   1.000
_cell.angle_alpha   90.00
_cell.angle_beta   90.00
_cell.angle_gamma   90.00
#
_symmetry.space_group_name_H-M   'P 1'
#
loop_
_entity.id
_entity.type
_entity.pdbx_description
1 polymer ?
#
loop_
_entity_poly.entity_id
_entity_poly.type
_entity_poly.pdbx_seq_one_letter_code
_entity_poly.pdbx_strand_id
1 'polypeptide(L)'
;MADTICQVVEKFLRNKSIKYRYKSDMVERLFRGYTEKDVKKNKDKKPKSNAFAFLSQNKIKNIIDKTISDLDVQEAIGAAIKESVKSYTRDKNMAVNVYKDFVSFIREKYQINIPIVFPPTFLSEFDRQMYIVKELHEKGRGTAYLEDKLWLSDRTIEEDLTKLRSSAGVSIMGQKITVKGIERQKGNIEFQSTVHPIFLALNLTQVVVMLQGLQHMAKDEAYREYALKLSASIWNELSDYARRRIKQVADMLSMDLSWYEELDSYSNEELFSTEYECSYEEGAGNILDFLKNGKGCAIEFEGNDGKSKILTNCIIRKYNWDRQEIEVSSNGEQYTISLATIVKTRHEAKHLY
;
A
#
# COMPACT_ATOMS: atom_id res chain seq x y z
N MET A 1 5.85 -19.75 -43.30
CA MET A 1 4.53 -20.00 -42.69
C MET A 1 4.59 -19.57 -41.25
N ALA A 2 3.69 -18.69 -40.81
CA ALA A 2 3.59 -18.29 -39.42
C ALA A 2 2.96 -19.43 -38.60
N ASP A 3 3.47 -19.69 -37.42
CA ASP A 3 2.91 -20.72 -36.54
C ASP A 3 1.53 -20.31 -36.02
N THR A 4 0.64 -21.28 -35.85
CA THR A 4 -0.64 -21.08 -35.16
C THR A 4 -0.45 -20.94 -33.66
N ILE A 5 -1.43 -20.39 -32.94
CA ILE A 5 -1.38 -20.28 -31.46
C ILE A 5 -1.08 -21.64 -30.82
N CYS A 6 -1.76 -22.70 -31.29
CA CYS A 6 -1.54 -24.05 -30.79
C CYS A 6 -0.08 -24.50 -30.98
N GLN A 7 0.49 -24.31 -32.17
CA GLN A 7 1.87 -24.64 -32.48
C GLN A 7 2.88 -23.83 -31.65
N VAL A 8 2.60 -22.55 -31.40
CA VAL A 8 3.42 -21.68 -30.54
C VAL A 8 3.47 -22.22 -29.12
N VAL A 9 2.31 -22.62 -28.56
CA VAL A 9 2.22 -23.23 -27.22
C VAL A 9 3.00 -24.54 -27.17
N GLU A 10 2.86 -25.42 -28.17
CA GLU A 10 3.61 -26.67 -28.22
C GLU A 10 5.13 -26.43 -28.25
N LYS A 11 5.56 -25.47 -29.07
CA LYS A 11 6.98 -25.08 -29.18
C LYS A 11 7.51 -24.49 -27.87
N PHE A 12 6.70 -23.71 -27.14
CA PHE A 12 7.05 -23.20 -25.82
C PHE A 12 7.24 -24.32 -24.78
N LEU A 13 6.28 -25.24 -24.71
CA LEU A 13 6.32 -26.36 -23.75
C LEU A 13 7.54 -27.27 -23.97
N ARG A 14 7.90 -27.54 -25.24
CA ARG A 14 9.11 -28.31 -25.56
C ARG A 14 10.40 -27.60 -25.12
N ASN A 15 10.49 -26.29 -25.37
CA ASN A 15 11.66 -25.48 -25.02
C ASN A 15 11.89 -25.40 -23.50
N LYS A 16 10.82 -25.22 -22.71
CA LYS A 16 10.92 -24.97 -21.27
C LYS A 16 11.06 -26.21 -20.38
N SER A 17 11.13 -27.41 -20.96
CA SER A 17 11.35 -28.67 -20.24
C SER A 17 12.56 -28.64 -19.28
N ILE A 18 13.53 -27.76 -19.53
CA ILE A 18 14.70 -27.53 -18.66
C ILE A 18 14.39 -26.52 -17.53
N LYS A 19 13.85 -25.33 -17.84
CA LYS A 19 13.63 -24.25 -16.84
C LYS A 19 12.58 -24.63 -15.79
N TYR A 20 11.55 -25.38 -16.18
CA TYR A 20 10.48 -25.82 -15.27
C TYR A 20 10.51 -27.32 -15.04
N ARG A 21 11.68 -27.98 -15.10
CA ARG A 21 11.78 -29.44 -14.98
C ARG A 21 10.97 -30.03 -13.81
N TYR A 22 11.02 -29.40 -12.64
CA TYR A 22 10.29 -29.83 -11.43
C TYR A 22 8.83 -29.33 -11.35
N LYS A 23 8.41 -28.45 -12.26
CA LYS A 23 7.06 -27.87 -12.32
C LYS A 23 6.40 -28.07 -13.70
N SER A 24 6.89 -29.01 -14.50
CA SER A 24 6.45 -29.27 -15.87
C SER A 24 4.96 -29.58 -15.96
N ASP A 25 4.47 -30.45 -15.07
CA ASP A 25 3.05 -30.79 -14.94
C ASP A 25 2.17 -29.55 -14.71
N MET A 26 2.66 -28.56 -13.97
CA MET A 26 1.93 -27.32 -13.70
C MET A 26 1.86 -26.42 -14.94
N VAL A 27 2.99 -26.27 -15.65
CA VAL A 27 3.06 -25.51 -16.90
C VAL A 27 2.16 -26.15 -17.97
N GLU A 28 2.21 -27.47 -18.14
CA GLU A 28 1.34 -28.18 -19.07
C GLU A 28 -0.14 -27.95 -18.75
N ARG A 29 -0.53 -28.04 -17.47
CA ARG A 29 -1.90 -27.75 -17.04
C ARG A 29 -2.31 -26.30 -17.28
N LEU A 30 -1.41 -25.33 -17.08
CA LEU A 30 -1.69 -23.91 -17.36
C LEU A 30 -2.00 -23.67 -18.84
N PHE A 31 -1.33 -24.36 -19.76
CA PHE A 31 -1.54 -24.14 -21.19
C PHE A 31 -2.63 -25.04 -21.80
N ARG A 32 -2.61 -26.34 -21.47
CA ARG A 32 -3.45 -27.38 -22.09
C ARG A 32 -4.62 -27.84 -21.22
N GLY A 33 -4.56 -27.60 -19.91
CA GLY A 33 -5.51 -28.12 -18.93
C GLY A 33 -5.23 -29.55 -18.48
N TYR A 34 -4.29 -30.25 -19.10
CA TYR A 34 -3.88 -31.61 -18.77
C TYR A 34 -2.38 -31.78 -18.92
N THR A 35 -1.84 -32.87 -18.38
CA THR A 35 -0.43 -33.27 -18.54
C THR A 35 -0.28 -34.43 -19.52
N GLU A 36 0.91 -34.60 -20.10
CA GLU A 36 1.20 -35.77 -20.95
C GLU A 36 1.06 -37.10 -20.18
N LYS A 37 1.31 -37.09 -18.87
CA LYS A 37 1.07 -38.25 -18.00
C LYS A 37 -0.42 -38.58 -17.89
N ASP A 38 -1.28 -37.58 -17.83
CA ASP A 38 -2.74 -37.78 -17.77
C ASP A 38 -3.25 -38.48 -19.04
N VAL A 39 -2.73 -38.08 -20.21
CA VAL A 39 -3.08 -38.69 -21.51
C VAL A 39 -2.58 -40.14 -21.59
N LYS A 40 -1.36 -40.41 -21.13
CA LYS A 40 -0.80 -41.79 -21.12
C LYS A 40 -1.57 -42.74 -20.21
N LYS A 41 -2.14 -42.24 -19.10
CA LYS A 41 -2.92 -43.05 -18.15
C LYS A 41 -4.37 -43.28 -18.58
N ASN A 42 -4.96 -42.38 -19.36
CA ASN A 42 -6.36 -42.45 -19.78
C ASN A 42 -6.50 -42.38 -21.31
N LYS A 43 -6.01 -43.40 -22.02
CA LYS A 43 -6.08 -43.46 -23.50
C LYS A 43 -7.50 -43.33 -24.06
N ASP A 44 -8.52 -43.72 -23.29
CA ASP A 44 -9.92 -43.79 -23.75
C ASP A 44 -10.80 -42.60 -23.35
N LYS A 45 -10.30 -41.64 -22.56
CA LYS A 45 -11.09 -40.45 -22.16
C LYS A 45 -10.43 -39.17 -22.68
N LYS A 46 -11.18 -38.40 -23.47
CA LYS A 46 -10.77 -37.03 -23.84
C LYS A 46 -10.44 -36.24 -22.56
N PRO A 47 -9.26 -35.60 -22.48
CA PRO A 47 -8.89 -34.82 -21.32
C PRO A 47 -9.95 -33.74 -21.05
N LYS A 48 -10.43 -33.62 -19.82
CA LYS A 48 -11.31 -32.51 -19.45
C LYS A 48 -10.51 -31.21 -19.51
N SER A 49 -10.97 -30.30 -20.34
CA SER A 49 -10.44 -28.94 -20.42
C SER A 49 -10.67 -28.21 -19.09
N ASN A 50 -9.62 -27.62 -18.53
CA ASN A 50 -9.72 -26.81 -17.31
C ASN A 50 -10.09 -25.36 -17.65
N ALA A 51 -10.93 -24.75 -16.81
CA ALA A 51 -11.34 -23.37 -16.99
C ALA A 51 -10.19 -22.35 -16.93
N PHE A 52 -9.06 -22.71 -16.31
CA PHE A 52 -7.85 -21.88 -16.24
C PHE A 52 -6.83 -22.15 -17.36
N ALA A 53 -7.07 -23.15 -18.22
CA ALA A 53 -6.13 -23.49 -19.27
C ALA A 53 -6.12 -22.41 -20.36
N PHE A 54 -4.94 -21.91 -20.74
CA PHE A 54 -4.76 -20.87 -21.76
C PHE A 54 -5.59 -21.14 -23.02
N LEU A 55 -5.44 -22.32 -23.64
CA LEU A 55 -6.12 -22.65 -24.89
C LEU A 55 -7.64 -22.80 -24.77
N SER A 56 -8.16 -22.79 -23.55
CA SER A 56 -9.59 -22.90 -23.25
C SER A 56 -10.23 -21.55 -22.89
N GLN A 57 -9.44 -20.47 -22.83
CA GLN A 57 -9.94 -19.14 -22.48
C GLN A 57 -10.85 -18.57 -23.57
N ASN A 58 -11.83 -17.76 -23.18
CA ASN A 58 -12.92 -17.34 -24.06
C ASN A 58 -12.43 -16.57 -25.28
N LYS A 59 -11.37 -15.77 -25.10
CA LYS A 59 -10.81 -14.93 -26.16
C LYS A 59 -10.04 -15.71 -27.22
N ILE A 60 -9.52 -16.90 -26.92
CA ILE A 60 -8.67 -17.65 -27.86
C ILE A 60 -9.19 -19.03 -28.26
N LYS A 61 -10.12 -19.64 -27.51
CA LYS A 61 -10.59 -21.02 -27.74
C LYS A 61 -11.11 -21.29 -29.16
N ASN A 62 -11.66 -20.27 -29.84
CA ASN A 62 -12.22 -20.38 -31.19
C ASN A 62 -11.24 -19.95 -32.30
N ILE A 63 -10.02 -19.54 -31.95
CA ILE A 63 -9.01 -19.03 -32.89
C ILE A 63 -7.64 -19.70 -32.71
N ILE A 64 -7.58 -20.83 -32.01
CA ILE A 64 -6.32 -21.54 -31.72
C ILE A 64 -5.52 -21.95 -32.97
N ASP A 65 -6.22 -22.10 -34.11
CA ASP A 65 -5.65 -22.46 -35.41
C ASP A 65 -5.26 -21.24 -36.26
N LYS A 66 -5.53 -20.01 -35.78
CA LYS A 66 -5.05 -18.79 -36.44
C LYS A 66 -3.58 -18.53 -36.16
N THR A 67 -2.93 -17.85 -37.09
CA THR A 67 -1.50 -17.51 -37.03
C THR A 67 -1.22 -16.39 -36.03
N ILE A 68 -0.13 -16.50 -35.28
CA ILE A 68 0.27 -15.48 -34.28
C ILE A 68 0.62 -14.10 -34.87
N SER A 69 0.88 -14.02 -36.18
CA SER A 69 1.18 -12.76 -36.88
C SER A 69 -0.03 -11.84 -37.03
N ASP A 70 -1.25 -12.33 -36.81
CA ASP A 70 -2.49 -11.54 -36.84
C ASP A 70 -2.58 -10.66 -35.57
N LEU A 71 -2.85 -9.36 -35.72
CA LEU A 71 -2.94 -8.41 -34.61
C LEU A 71 -4.10 -8.74 -33.66
N ASP A 72 -5.25 -9.17 -34.20
CA ASP A 72 -6.41 -9.56 -33.37
C ASP A 72 -6.08 -10.80 -32.52
N VAL A 73 -5.24 -11.68 -33.07
CA VAL A 73 -4.73 -12.86 -32.34
C VAL A 73 -3.80 -12.42 -31.21
N GLN A 74 -2.94 -11.43 -31.42
CA GLN A 74 -2.01 -10.93 -30.40
C GLN A 74 -2.74 -10.28 -29.22
N GLU A 75 -3.75 -9.46 -29.49
CA GLU A 75 -4.65 -8.89 -28.47
C GLU A 75 -5.40 -9.99 -27.72
N ALA A 76 -5.93 -10.98 -28.44
CA ALA A 76 -6.63 -12.11 -27.83
C ALA A 76 -5.71 -12.95 -26.92
N ILE A 77 -4.45 -13.14 -27.28
CA ILE A 77 -3.43 -13.80 -26.43
C ILE A 77 -3.27 -13.03 -25.12
N GLY A 78 -3.12 -11.70 -25.17
CA GLY A 78 -2.98 -10.87 -23.98
C GLY A 78 -4.18 -11.01 -23.03
N ALA A 79 -5.38 -10.91 -23.59
CA ALA A 79 -6.62 -11.08 -22.83
C ALA A 79 -6.76 -12.50 -22.25
N ALA A 80 -6.43 -13.54 -23.02
CA ALA A 80 -6.48 -14.93 -22.55
C ALA A 80 -5.48 -15.22 -21.43
N ILE A 81 -4.28 -14.63 -21.46
CA ILE A 81 -3.33 -14.73 -20.34
C ILE A 81 -3.98 -14.20 -19.06
N LYS A 82 -4.60 -13.01 -19.12
CA LYS A 82 -5.29 -12.40 -17.98
C LYS A 82 -6.45 -13.27 -17.48
N GLU A 83 -7.30 -13.78 -18.37
CA GLU A 83 -8.41 -14.69 -18.02
C GLU A 83 -7.90 -15.97 -17.33
N SER A 84 -6.83 -16.56 -17.87
CA SER A 84 -6.21 -17.76 -17.31
C SER A 84 -5.64 -17.50 -15.91
N VAL A 85 -4.91 -16.40 -15.70
CA VAL A 85 -4.37 -16.08 -14.37
C VAL A 85 -5.49 -15.78 -13.38
N LYS A 86 -6.52 -15.03 -13.76
CA LYS A 86 -7.65 -14.71 -12.88
C LYS A 86 -8.36 -15.96 -12.38
N SER A 87 -8.56 -16.95 -13.25
CA SER A 87 -9.22 -18.22 -12.95
C SER A 87 -8.31 -19.28 -12.30
N TYR A 88 -6.99 -19.06 -12.28
CA TYR A 88 -6.05 -19.97 -11.65
C TYR A 88 -6.15 -19.90 -10.12
N THR A 89 -6.44 -21.04 -9.49
CA THR A 89 -6.72 -21.13 -8.05
C THR A 89 -5.52 -21.48 -7.18
N ARG A 90 -4.37 -21.79 -7.80
CA ARG A 90 -3.12 -22.10 -7.08
C ARG A 90 -2.24 -20.83 -7.03
N ASP A 91 -0.93 -21.01 -7.08
CA ASP A 91 0.04 -19.92 -7.07
C ASP A 91 -0.04 -19.04 -8.33
N LYS A 92 -0.81 -17.94 -8.23
CA LYS A 92 -0.98 -16.95 -9.30
C LYS A 92 0.33 -16.24 -9.66
N ASN A 93 1.25 -16.03 -8.71
CA ASN A 93 2.55 -15.44 -9.03
C ASN A 93 3.36 -16.35 -9.96
N MET A 94 3.34 -17.65 -9.68
CA MET A 94 3.97 -18.63 -10.56
C MET A 94 3.32 -18.64 -11.94
N ALA A 95 1.99 -18.59 -12.02
CA ALA A 95 1.29 -18.50 -13.31
C ALA A 95 1.68 -17.22 -14.09
N VAL A 96 1.71 -16.06 -13.44
CA VAL A 96 2.19 -14.79 -14.03
C VAL A 96 3.61 -14.94 -14.55
N ASN A 97 4.52 -15.53 -13.77
CA ASN A 97 5.92 -15.71 -14.17
C ASN A 97 6.06 -16.67 -15.37
N VAL A 98 5.27 -17.74 -15.42
CA VAL A 98 5.21 -18.65 -16.57
C VAL A 98 4.71 -17.92 -17.82
N TYR A 99 3.72 -17.04 -17.70
CA TYR A 99 3.22 -16.25 -18.84
C TYR A 99 4.17 -15.14 -19.27
N LYS A 100 4.90 -14.48 -18.35
CA LYS A 100 6.00 -13.57 -18.70
C LYS A 100 7.05 -14.27 -19.55
N ASP A 101 7.39 -15.50 -19.17
CA ASP A 101 8.28 -16.37 -19.93
C ASP A 101 7.74 -16.75 -21.30
N PHE A 102 6.43 -17.00 -21.41
CA PHE A 102 5.75 -17.30 -22.67
C PHE A 102 5.76 -16.11 -23.62
N VAL A 103 5.42 -14.92 -23.13
CA VAL A 103 5.49 -13.68 -23.91
C VAL A 103 6.94 -13.38 -24.33
N SER A 104 7.91 -13.59 -23.45
CA SER A 104 9.34 -13.43 -23.79
C SER A 104 9.77 -14.41 -24.89
N PHE A 105 9.34 -15.67 -24.79
CA PHE A 105 9.58 -16.66 -25.85
C PHE A 105 8.94 -16.26 -27.19
N ILE A 106 7.71 -15.72 -27.16
CA ILE A 106 7.05 -15.23 -28.38
C ILE A 106 7.88 -14.12 -29.02
N ARG A 107 8.29 -13.14 -28.21
CA ARG A 107 9.11 -12.02 -28.66
C ARG A 107 10.44 -12.47 -29.25
N GLU A 108 11.16 -13.34 -28.56
CA GLU A 108 12.48 -13.81 -29.02
C GLU A 108 12.38 -14.66 -30.30
N LYS A 109 11.41 -15.56 -30.36
CA LYS A 109 11.32 -16.53 -31.46
C LYS A 109 10.59 -16.00 -32.69
N TYR A 110 9.58 -15.15 -32.50
CA TYR A 110 8.72 -14.65 -33.59
C TYR A 110 8.85 -13.15 -33.82
N GLN A 111 9.63 -12.43 -33.01
CA GLN A 111 9.78 -10.97 -33.09
C GLN A 111 8.43 -10.23 -32.95
N ILE A 112 7.52 -10.79 -32.16
CA ILE A 112 6.17 -10.27 -31.90
C ILE A 112 6.06 -9.80 -30.45
N ASN A 113 5.56 -8.58 -30.25
CA ASN A 113 5.27 -8.04 -28.92
C ASN A 113 3.79 -8.21 -28.59
N ILE A 114 3.47 -9.08 -27.64
CA ILE A 114 2.10 -9.23 -27.15
C ILE A 114 1.74 -8.00 -26.29
N PRO A 115 0.64 -7.29 -26.59
CA PRO A 115 0.20 -6.11 -25.85
C PRO A 115 -0.39 -6.51 -24.49
N ILE A 116 0.47 -6.65 -23.49
CA ILE A 116 0.06 -7.04 -22.13
C ILE A 116 0.92 -6.36 -21.07
N VAL A 117 0.26 -5.85 -20.03
CA VAL A 117 0.93 -5.34 -18.82
C VAL A 117 0.63 -6.32 -17.68
N PHE A 118 1.66 -7.04 -17.24
CA PHE A 118 1.52 -8.00 -16.15
C PHE A 118 1.33 -7.30 -14.80
N PRO A 119 0.56 -7.91 -13.87
CA PRO A 119 0.42 -7.40 -12.53
C PRO A 119 1.75 -7.54 -11.77
N PRO A 120 1.95 -6.74 -10.71
CA PRO A 120 3.03 -7.01 -9.76
C PRO A 120 2.87 -8.41 -9.16
N THR A 121 4.00 -9.02 -8.82
CA THR A 121 4.05 -10.32 -8.11
C THR A 121 4.48 -10.10 -6.68
N PHE A 122 3.84 -10.79 -5.75
CA PHE A 122 4.04 -10.61 -4.31
C PHE A 122 4.66 -11.85 -3.69
N LEU A 123 5.61 -11.72 -2.77
CA LEU A 123 6.20 -12.88 -2.09
C LEU A 123 5.25 -13.47 -1.04
N SER A 124 4.38 -12.63 -0.49
CA SER A 124 3.40 -12.99 0.52
C SER A 124 2.06 -12.29 0.30
N GLU A 125 1.03 -12.77 1.02
CA GLU A 125 -0.24 -12.04 1.16
C GLU A 125 -0.02 -10.67 1.82
N PHE A 126 0.91 -10.58 2.76
CA PHE A 126 1.28 -9.35 3.42
C PHE A 126 1.76 -8.26 2.44
N ASP A 127 2.71 -8.60 1.56
CA ASP A 127 3.23 -7.63 0.56
C ASP A 127 2.11 -7.13 -0.37
N ARG A 128 1.19 -8.04 -0.73
CA ARG A 128 0.01 -7.70 -1.52
C ARG A 128 -0.90 -6.72 -0.79
N GLN A 129 -1.18 -6.97 0.49
CA GLN A 129 -2.00 -6.08 1.32
C GLN A 129 -1.36 -4.69 1.46
N MET A 130 -0.05 -4.62 1.69
CA MET A 130 0.66 -3.32 1.74
C MET A 130 0.63 -2.59 0.40
N TYR A 131 0.70 -3.32 -0.72
CA TYR A 131 0.52 -2.74 -2.05
C TYR A 131 -0.90 -2.21 -2.24
N ILE A 132 -1.94 -2.96 -1.83
CA ILE A 132 -3.34 -2.53 -1.88
C ILE A 132 -3.53 -1.23 -1.09
N VAL A 133 -3.01 -1.15 0.14
CA VAL A 133 -3.09 0.07 0.96
C VAL A 133 -2.51 1.27 0.21
N LYS A 134 -1.31 1.14 -0.37
CA LYS A 134 -0.66 2.21 -1.13
C LYS A 134 -1.45 2.64 -2.36
N GLU A 135 -2.02 1.69 -3.11
CA GLU A 135 -2.83 2.02 -4.28
C GLU A 135 -4.07 2.82 -3.91
N LEU A 136 -4.68 2.51 -2.76
CA LEU A 136 -5.91 3.11 -2.31
C LEU A 136 -5.75 4.53 -1.73
N HIS A 137 -4.51 5.04 -1.62
CA HIS A 137 -4.27 6.45 -1.25
C HIS A 137 -4.79 7.45 -2.30
N GLU A 138 -4.86 7.03 -3.56
CA GLU A 138 -5.44 7.84 -4.62
C GLU A 138 -6.96 7.64 -4.70
N LYS A 139 -7.71 8.75 -4.68
CA LYS A 139 -9.17 8.74 -4.77
C LYS A 139 -9.65 8.09 -6.07
N GLY A 140 -10.82 7.44 -6.01
CA GLY A 140 -11.48 6.81 -7.16
C GLY A 140 -10.97 5.41 -7.52
N ARG A 141 -10.01 4.86 -6.76
CA ARG A 141 -9.55 3.47 -6.92
C ARG A 141 -10.39 2.54 -6.05
N GLY A 142 -11.43 1.96 -6.64
CA GLY A 142 -12.29 0.95 -5.99
C GLY A 142 -11.82 -0.49 -6.21
N THR A 143 -12.66 -1.45 -5.82
CA THR A 143 -12.38 -2.89 -5.97
C THR A 143 -12.18 -3.30 -7.43
N ALA A 144 -12.98 -2.76 -8.35
CA ALA A 144 -12.87 -3.03 -9.79
C ALA A 144 -11.51 -2.62 -10.37
N TYR A 145 -10.96 -1.48 -9.91
CA TYR A 145 -9.61 -1.06 -10.29
C TYR A 145 -8.56 -2.06 -9.81
N LEU A 146 -8.63 -2.49 -8.55
CA LEU A 146 -7.69 -3.46 -7.98
C LEU A 146 -7.80 -4.84 -8.66
N GLU A 147 -9.02 -5.28 -8.98
CA GLU A 147 -9.27 -6.52 -9.71
C GLU A 147 -8.55 -6.52 -11.07
N ASP A 148 -8.69 -5.42 -11.81
CA ASP A 148 -8.08 -5.24 -13.12
C ASP A 148 -6.55 -5.11 -13.05
N LYS A 149 -6.05 -4.37 -12.04
CA LYS A 149 -4.62 -4.10 -11.82
C LYS A 149 -3.85 -5.32 -11.33
N LEU A 150 -4.44 -6.11 -10.43
CA LEU A 150 -3.77 -7.23 -9.73
C LEU A 150 -4.12 -8.60 -10.32
N TRP A 151 -5.12 -8.69 -11.20
CA TRP A 151 -5.64 -9.94 -11.75
C TRP A 151 -6.13 -10.92 -10.67
N LEU A 152 -6.73 -10.35 -9.64
CA LEU A 152 -7.36 -11.08 -8.55
C LEU A 152 -8.87 -11.13 -8.77
N SER A 153 -9.57 -11.96 -8.01
CA SER A 153 -11.03 -11.91 -7.96
C SER A 153 -11.45 -10.86 -6.94
N ASP A 154 -12.61 -10.24 -7.16
CA ASP A 154 -13.26 -9.34 -6.21
C ASP A 154 -13.29 -9.92 -4.80
N ARG A 155 -13.66 -11.20 -4.67
CA ARG A 155 -13.61 -11.94 -3.40
C ARG A 155 -12.25 -11.87 -2.68
N THR A 156 -11.14 -12.01 -3.40
CA THR A 156 -9.79 -11.98 -2.79
C THR A 156 -9.44 -10.57 -2.33
N ILE A 157 -9.80 -9.56 -3.13
CA ILE A 157 -9.62 -8.16 -2.75
C ILE A 157 -10.43 -7.83 -1.50
N GLU A 158 -11.68 -8.31 -1.42
CA GLU A 158 -12.54 -8.14 -0.26
C GLU A 158 -12.01 -8.84 0.99
N GLU A 159 -11.46 -10.06 0.85
CA GLU A 159 -10.79 -10.77 1.95
C GLU A 159 -9.56 -9.98 2.45
N ASP A 160 -8.73 -9.43 1.55
CA ASP A 160 -7.59 -8.58 1.91
C ASP A 160 -8.02 -7.29 2.63
N LEU A 161 -9.03 -6.60 2.09
CA LEU A 161 -9.60 -5.38 2.70
C LEU A 161 -10.21 -5.64 4.08
N THR A 162 -10.86 -6.79 4.24
CA THR A 162 -11.46 -7.18 5.52
C THR A 162 -10.38 -7.40 6.57
N LYS A 163 -9.27 -8.08 6.22
CA LYS A 163 -8.14 -8.28 7.13
C LYS A 163 -7.52 -6.94 7.55
N LEU A 164 -7.31 -6.03 6.61
CA LEU A 164 -6.78 -4.68 6.85
C LEU A 164 -7.67 -3.80 7.76
N ARG A 165 -8.99 -4.01 7.73
CA ARG A 165 -9.98 -3.26 8.54
C ARG A 165 -10.31 -3.90 9.88
N SER A 166 -10.11 -5.20 10.00
CA SER A 166 -10.51 -5.94 11.20
C SER A 166 -9.69 -5.50 12.41
N SER A 167 -10.26 -5.61 13.60
CA SER A 167 -9.53 -5.35 14.86
C SER A 167 -8.38 -6.34 15.09
N ALA A 168 -8.35 -7.48 14.39
CA ALA A 168 -7.21 -8.37 14.35
C ALA A 168 -6.01 -7.74 13.61
N GLY A 169 -6.29 -6.82 12.67
CA GLY A 169 -5.32 -6.12 11.86
C GLY A 169 -4.45 -7.06 11.03
N VAL A 170 -3.37 -6.49 10.50
CA VAL A 170 -2.26 -7.24 9.94
C VAL A 170 -1.06 -7.08 10.87
N SER A 171 -0.53 -8.20 11.38
CA SER A 171 0.61 -8.15 12.30
C SER A 171 1.94 -8.40 11.61
N ILE A 172 2.94 -7.57 11.89
CA ILE A 172 4.34 -7.78 11.51
C ILE A 172 5.18 -7.70 12.77
N MET A 173 6.00 -8.73 13.03
CA MET A 173 6.91 -8.74 14.19
C MET A 173 6.23 -8.42 15.53
N GLY A 174 4.96 -8.84 15.70
CA GLY A 174 4.16 -8.62 16.91
C GLY A 174 3.41 -7.29 16.95
N GLN A 175 3.61 -6.43 15.96
CA GLN A 175 3.00 -5.11 15.88
C GLN A 175 1.80 -5.10 14.93
N LYS A 176 0.69 -4.46 15.30
CA LYS A 176 -0.54 -4.46 14.49
C LYS A 176 -0.63 -3.22 13.60
N ILE A 177 -1.04 -3.44 12.35
CA ILE A 177 -1.46 -2.39 11.42
C ILE A 177 -2.95 -2.56 11.15
N THR A 178 -3.73 -1.61 11.66
CA THR A 178 -5.17 -1.51 11.40
C THR A 178 -5.42 -0.26 10.57
N VAL A 179 -6.07 -0.39 9.42
CA VAL A 179 -6.41 0.77 8.60
C VAL A 179 -7.78 1.30 9.01
N LYS A 180 -7.78 2.31 9.89
CA LYS A 180 -8.99 2.96 10.40
C LYS A 180 -9.60 3.91 9.35
N GLY A 181 -10.93 4.05 9.40
CA GLY A 181 -11.64 5.08 8.63
C GLY A 181 -11.81 4.77 7.15
N ILE A 182 -11.91 3.49 6.76
CA ILE A 182 -12.34 3.13 5.41
C ILE A 182 -13.86 3.20 5.31
N GLU A 183 -14.37 4.25 4.67
CA GLU A 183 -15.79 4.37 4.35
C GLU A 183 -16.07 3.96 2.91
N ARG A 184 -17.12 3.17 2.72
CA ARG A 184 -17.67 2.89 1.38
C ARG A 184 -18.71 3.92 1.04
N GLN A 185 -18.41 4.79 0.08
CA GLN A 185 -19.41 5.67 -0.53
C GLN A 185 -19.51 5.39 -2.02
N LYS A 186 -20.68 4.93 -2.47
CA LYS A 186 -20.99 4.68 -3.90
C LYS A 186 -19.94 3.82 -4.65
N GLY A 187 -19.35 2.83 -3.96
CA GLY A 187 -18.33 1.94 -4.55
C GLY A 187 -16.89 2.42 -4.45
N ASN A 188 -16.66 3.64 -3.94
CA ASN A 188 -15.33 4.14 -3.61
C ASN A 188 -14.96 3.78 -2.17
N ILE A 189 -13.65 3.58 -1.96
CA ILE A 189 -13.03 3.38 -0.67
C ILE A 189 -12.33 4.69 -0.32
N GLU A 190 -12.76 5.37 0.74
CA GLU A 190 -12.13 6.60 1.23
C GLU A 190 -11.50 6.36 2.61
N PHE A 191 -10.32 6.96 2.85
CA PHE A 191 -9.59 6.86 4.13
C PHE A 191 -9.71 8.16 4.89
N GLN A 192 -9.94 8.07 6.20
CA GLN A 192 -9.78 9.19 7.11
C GLN A 192 -8.31 9.65 7.23
N SER A 193 -7.35 8.71 7.15
CA SER A 193 -5.92 8.99 7.06
C SER A 193 -5.22 7.91 6.25
N THR A 194 -4.30 8.31 5.36
CA THR A 194 -3.56 7.39 4.49
C THR A 194 -2.44 6.70 5.26
N VAL A 195 -2.49 5.37 5.34
CA VAL A 195 -1.48 4.56 6.03
C VAL A 195 -0.28 4.35 5.12
N HIS A 196 0.90 4.87 5.48
CA HIS A 196 2.12 4.63 4.72
C HIS A 196 3.00 3.58 5.42
N PRO A 197 2.94 2.29 5.02
CA PRO A 197 3.81 1.28 5.60
C PRO A 197 5.24 1.48 5.10
N ILE A 198 6.12 1.89 6.02
CA ILE A 198 7.55 2.09 5.81
C ILE A 198 8.30 1.12 6.74
N PHE A 199 9.14 0.26 6.16
CA PHE A 199 9.98 -0.68 6.91
C PHE A 199 11.43 -0.24 6.81
N LEU A 200 12.06 0.09 7.93
CA LEU A 200 13.45 0.54 7.99
C LEU A 200 14.30 -0.48 8.74
N ALA A 201 15.23 -1.15 8.04
CA ALA A 201 16.23 -2.01 8.66
C ALA A 201 17.42 -1.15 9.13
N LEU A 202 17.28 -0.55 10.32
CA LEU A 202 18.26 0.38 10.89
C LEU A 202 19.24 -0.33 11.83
N ASN A 203 20.49 0.11 11.83
CA ASN A 203 21.41 -0.23 12.93
C ASN A 203 21.07 0.60 14.18
N LEU A 204 21.56 0.18 15.35
CA LEU A 204 21.23 0.85 16.62
C LEU A 204 21.61 2.34 16.64
N THR A 205 22.73 2.72 16.03
CA THR A 205 23.14 4.14 15.98
C THR A 205 22.17 4.98 15.15
N GLN A 206 21.67 4.45 14.03
CA GLN A 206 20.65 5.14 13.22
C GLN A 206 19.35 5.32 14.01
N VAL A 207 18.95 4.32 14.80
CA VAL A 207 17.79 4.43 15.70
C VAL A 207 18.01 5.53 16.75
N VAL A 208 19.17 5.57 17.39
CA VAL A 208 19.51 6.61 18.38
C VAL A 208 19.42 8.01 17.78
N VAL A 209 20.04 8.23 16.61
CA VAL A 209 20.02 9.53 15.92
C VAL A 209 18.59 9.94 15.55
N MET A 210 17.78 8.99 15.08
CA MET A 210 16.39 9.23 14.73
C MET A 210 15.54 9.63 15.94
N LEU A 211 15.65 8.90 17.06
CA LEU A 211 14.92 9.19 18.28
C LEU A 211 15.32 10.54 18.89
N GLN A 212 16.61 10.92 18.83
CA GLN A 212 17.07 12.25 19.25
C GLN A 212 16.50 13.37 18.37
N GLY A 213 16.50 13.16 17.04
CA GLY A 213 15.90 14.11 16.12
C GLY A 213 14.42 14.33 16.43
N LEU A 214 13.67 13.24 16.67
CA LEU A 214 12.26 13.31 17.03
C LEU A 214 12.03 13.96 18.39
N GLN A 215 12.86 13.68 19.40
CA GLN A 215 12.83 14.38 20.68
C GLN A 215 13.00 15.90 20.51
N HIS A 216 13.91 16.32 19.62
CA HIS A 216 14.09 17.73 19.32
C HIS A 216 12.86 18.33 18.62
N MET A 217 12.30 17.62 17.64
CA MET A 217 11.06 18.03 16.96
C MET A 217 9.87 18.10 17.92
N ALA A 218 9.83 17.27 18.96
CA ALA A 218 8.74 17.25 19.92
C ALA A 218 8.64 18.53 20.77
N LYS A 219 9.69 19.37 20.77
CA LYS A 219 9.68 20.69 21.42
C LYS A 219 8.84 21.72 20.67
N ASP A 220 8.57 21.48 19.40
CA ASP A 220 7.67 22.29 18.59
C ASP A 220 6.24 21.83 18.81
N GLU A 221 5.37 22.75 19.23
CA GLU A 221 3.99 22.43 19.59
C GLU A 221 3.19 21.84 18.42
N ALA A 222 3.43 22.30 17.19
CA ALA A 222 2.72 21.80 16.00
C ALA A 222 3.14 20.37 15.63
N TYR A 223 4.35 19.94 15.99
CA TYR A 223 4.90 18.61 15.67
C TYR A 223 4.90 17.64 16.85
N ARG A 224 4.68 18.14 18.06
CA ARG A 224 4.84 17.42 19.32
C ARG A 224 4.26 16.01 19.29
N GLU A 225 2.97 15.89 19.01
CA GLU A 225 2.28 14.58 19.01
C GLU A 225 2.73 13.68 17.87
N TYR A 226 2.95 14.22 16.67
CA TYR A 226 3.48 13.45 15.54
C TYR A 226 4.86 12.86 15.88
N ALA A 227 5.75 13.66 16.45
CA ALA A 227 7.10 13.25 16.83
C ALA A 227 7.08 12.23 17.98
N LEU A 228 6.25 12.45 18.99
CA LEU A 228 6.08 11.56 20.13
C LEU A 228 5.53 10.19 19.71
N LYS A 229 4.43 10.16 18.95
CA LYS A 229 3.81 8.91 18.48
C LYS A 229 4.71 8.13 17.54
N LEU A 230 5.44 8.82 16.67
CA LEU A 230 6.44 8.16 15.81
C LEU A 230 7.59 7.59 16.64
N SER A 231 8.07 8.32 17.65
CA SER A 231 9.12 7.83 18.56
C SER A 231 8.66 6.60 19.34
N ALA A 232 7.43 6.62 19.88
CA ALA A 232 6.85 5.48 20.57
C ALA A 232 6.69 4.27 19.65
N SER A 233 6.28 4.48 18.39
CA SER A 233 6.15 3.40 17.40
C SER A 233 7.52 2.76 17.13
N ILE A 234 8.55 3.57 16.85
CA ILE A 234 9.92 3.09 16.66
C ILE A 234 10.42 2.34 17.90
N TRP A 235 10.20 2.89 19.10
CA TRP A 235 10.65 2.31 20.36
C TRP A 235 9.98 0.96 20.66
N ASN A 236 8.71 0.81 20.31
CA ASN A 236 7.94 -0.42 20.49
C ASN A 236 8.34 -1.53 19.50
N GLU A 237 8.91 -1.18 18.35
CA GLU A 237 9.48 -2.15 17.39
C GLU A 237 10.84 -2.72 17.84
N LEU A 238 11.52 -2.08 18.79
CA LEU A 238 12.83 -2.50 19.26
C LEU A 238 12.77 -3.73 20.17
N SER A 239 13.75 -4.62 20.02
CA SER A 239 13.98 -5.70 20.99
C SER A 239 14.38 -5.14 22.36
N ASP A 240 14.15 -5.91 23.43
CA ASP A 240 14.60 -5.54 24.78
C ASP A 240 16.11 -5.32 24.86
N TYR A 241 16.88 -6.07 24.08
CA TYR A 241 18.32 -5.87 23.94
C TYR A 241 18.64 -4.48 23.40
N ALA A 242 17.98 -4.07 22.31
CA ALA A 242 18.17 -2.77 21.69
C ALA A 242 17.80 -1.62 22.65
N ARG A 243 16.64 -1.69 23.31
CA ARG A 243 16.22 -0.70 24.30
C ARG A 243 17.21 -0.55 25.46
N ARG A 244 17.66 -1.66 26.05
CA ARG A 244 18.70 -1.64 27.10
C ARG A 244 20.01 -1.05 26.61
N ARG A 245 20.44 -1.41 25.39
CA ARG A 245 21.69 -0.91 24.83
C ARG A 245 21.65 0.59 24.56
N ILE A 246 20.52 1.11 24.07
CA ILE A 246 20.31 2.54 23.86
C ILE A 246 20.39 3.28 25.19
N LYS A 247 19.68 2.84 26.23
CA LYS A 247 19.72 3.46 27.57
C LYS A 247 21.13 3.49 28.17
N GLN A 248 21.87 2.38 28.08
CA GLN A 248 23.25 2.31 28.54
C GLN A 248 24.18 3.30 27.82
N VAL A 249 23.96 3.54 26.53
CA VAL A 249 24.79 4.46 25.73
C VAL A 249 24.29 5.90 25.87
N ALA A 250 23.00 6.12 26.14
CA ALA A 250 22.43 7.42 26.43
C ALA A 250 23.14 8.09 27.62
N ASP A 251 23.39 7.33 28.69
CA ASP A 251 24.23 7.77 29.82
C ASP A 251 25.62 8.25 29.35
N MET A 252 26.28 7.45 28.50
CA MET A 252 27.63 7.76 28.00
C MET A 252 27.67 8.98 27.08
N LEU A 253 26.56 9.27 26.40
CA LEU A 253 26.43 10.38 25.44
C LEU A 253 25.76 11.61 26.06
N SER A 254 25.56 11.65 27.39
CA SER A 254 24.87 12.74 28.09
C SER A 254 23.49 13.04 27.50
N MET A 255 22.77 11.99 27.12
CA MET A 255 21.42 12.09 26.57
C MET A 255 20.38 12.05 27.69
N ASP A 256 19.23 12.67 27.45
CA ASP A 256 18.12 12.68 28.40
C ASP A 256 17.47 11.30 28.50
N LEU A 257 17.66 10.63 29.64
CA LEU A 257 17.05 9.32 29.90
C LEU A 257 15.55 9.40 30.11
N SER A 258 15.04 10.52 30.62
CA SER A 258 13.62 10.67 30.93
C SER A 258 12.75 10.49 29.69
N TRP A 259 13.27 10.90 28.52
CA TRP A 259 12.64 10.64 27.23
C TRP A 259 12.43 9.14 26.95
N TYR A 260 13.45 8.32 27.15
CA TYR A 260 13.35 6.87 26.91
C TYR A 260 12.50 6.15 27.96
N GLU A 261 12.45 6.68 29.18
CA GLU A 261 11.54 6.21 30.23
C GLU A 261 10.09 6.58 29.92
N GLU A 262 9.85 7.77 29.36
CA GLU A 262 8.55 8.16 28.85
C GLU A 262 8.10 7.23 27.71
N LEU A 263 8.99 6.92 26.76
CA LEU A 263 8.72 5.98 25.67
C LEU A 263 8.39 4.56 26.16
N ASP A 264 8.95 4.09 27.28
CA ASP A 264 8.57 2.82 27.89
C ASP A 264 7.14 2.83 28.45
N SER A 265 6.64 4.01 28.86
CA SER A 265 5.26 4.16 29.35
C SER A 265 4.22 4.11 28.23
N TYR A 266 4.62 4.38 26.98
CA TYR A 266 3.75 4.26 25.81
C TYR A 266 3.71 2.81 25.31
N SER A 267 2.88 1.98 25.93
CA SER A 267 2.52 0.69 25.34
C SER A 267 1.54 0.93 24.18
N ASN A 268 1.98 0.72 22.94
CA ASN A 268 1.08 0.79 21.80
C ASN A 268 1.01 -0.58 21.11
N GLU A 269 -0.20 -1.14 21.02
CA GLU A 269 -0.43 -2.37 20.25
C GLU A 269 -0.50 -2.09 18.74
N GLU A 270 -0.74 -0.83 18.35
CA GLU A 270 -0.91 -0.39 16.96
C GLU A 270 0.22 0.55 16.52
N LEU A 271 0.77 0.31 15.33
CA LEU A 271 1.83 1.15 14.72
C LEU A 271 1.30 2.35 13.93
N PHE A 272 -0.03 2.47 13.84
CA PHE A 272 -0.66 3.52 13.05
C PHE A 272 -1.55 4.37 13.95
N SER A 273 -1.32 5.68 13.92
CA SER A 273 -2.23 6.69 14.43
C SER A 273 -2.73 7.54 13.28
N THR A 274 -4.04 7.76 13.26
CA THR A 274 -4.70 8.69 12.35
C THR A 274 -4.26 10.13 12.63
N GLU A 275 -4.49 11.05 11.68
CA GLU A 275 -4.17 12.48 11.94
C GLU A 275 -5.01 13.04 13.07
N TYR A 276 -6.25 12.57 13.24
CA TYR A 276 -7.09 12.90 14.39
C TYR A 276 -6.44 12.46 15.70
N GLU A 277 -5.92 11.24 15.78
CA GLU A 277 -5.22 10.74 16.96
C GLU A 277 -3.86 11.44 17.19
N CYS A 278 -3.28 12.09 16.18
CA CYS A 278 -2.05 12.90 16.30
C CYS A 278 -2.34 14.40 16.44
N SER A 279 -3.61 14.75 16.60
CA SER A 279 -4.08 16.13 16.69
C SER A 279 -4.76 16.32 18.03
N TYR A 280 -4.56 17.48 18.62
CA TYR A 280 -5.34 17.92 19.76
C TYR A 280 -5.85 19.32 19.50
N GLU A 281 -6.88 19.61 20.27
CA GLU A 281 -7.82 20.67 19.98
C GLU A 281 -7.38 22.01 20.61
N GLU A 282 -6.63 21.95 21.69
CA GLU A 282 -6.05 23.10 22.37
C GLU A 282 -4.68 23.44 21.75
N GLY A 283 -4.33 24.71 21.68
CA GLY A 283 -3.05 25.15 21.13
C GLY A 283 -2.87 24.88 19.64
N ALA A 284 -1.60 24.65 19.26
CA ALA A 284 -1.16 24.50 17.87
C ALA A 284 -1.24 23.05 17.32
N GLY A 285 -1.70 22.09 18.13
CA GLY A 285 -1.52 20.67 17.91
C GLY A 285 -2.12 20.05 16.64
N ASN A 286 -3.10 20.71 16.02
CA ASN A 286 -3.79 20.21 14.83
C ASN A 286 -3.54 21.04 13.57
N ILE A 287 -2.70 22.07 13.65
CA ILE A 287 -2.43 23.01 12.54
C ILE A 287 -1.88 22.28 11.32
N LEU A 288 -1.00 21.30 11.52
CA LEU A 288 -0.41 20.54 10.42
C LEU A 288 -1.45 19.73 9.65
N ASP A 289 -2.47 19.18 10.32
CA ASP A 289 -3.60 18.49 9.66
C ASP A 289 -4.37 19.49 8.76
N PHE A 290 -4.76 20.64 9.33
CA PHE A 290 -5.48 21.67 8.59
C PHE A 290 -4.70 22.18 7.38
N LEU A 291 -3.40 22.45 7.56
CA LEU A 291 -2.50 22.90 6.51
C LEU A 291 -2.33 21.84 5.42
N LYS A 292 -1.98 20.60 5.78
CA LYS A 292 -1.71 19.51 4.83
C LYS A 292 -2.91 19.24 3.93
N ASN A 293 -4.09 19.20 4.51
CA ASN A 293 -5.31 18.81 3.80
C ASN A 293 -6.08 20.01 3.22
N GLY A 294 -5.61 21.25 3.45
CA GLY A 294 -6.29 22.47 3.02
C GLY A 294 -7.70 22.59 3.59
N LYS A 295 -7.92 22.07 4.80
CA LYS A 295 -9.23 22.03 5.47
C LYS A 295 -9.61 23.44 5.93
N GLY A 296 -10.89 23.77 5.80
CA GLY A 296 -11.45 24.98 6.42
C GLY A 296 -11.44 24.86 7.95
N CYS A 297 -11.13 25.96 8.64
CA CYS A 297 -11.11 26.01 10.10
C CYS A 297 -11.60 27.33 10.69
N ALA A 298 -11.76 27.33 12.02
CA ALA A 298 -11.85 28.50 12.86
C ALA A 298 -10.69 28.48 13.87
N ILE A 299 -10.08 29.64 14.11
CA ILE A 299 -8.89 29.78 14.95
C ILE A 299 -9.20 30.80 16.03
N GLU A 300 -9.04 30.39 17.28
CA GLU A 300 -9.02 31.27 18.45
C GLU A 300 -7.57 31.55 18.83
N PHE A 301 -7.20 32.83 18.96
CA PHE A 301 -5.86 33.25 19.35
C PHE A 301 -5.90 34.51 20.22
N GLU A 302 -4.90 34.67 21.07
CA GLU A 302 -4.71 35.86 21.89
C GLU A 302 -4.05 36.97 21.08
N GLY A 303 -4.73 38.10 20.93
CA GLY A 303 -4.16 39.28 20.29
C GLY A 303 -3.11 39.97 21.16
N ASN A 304 -2.31 40.86 20.57
CA ASN A 304 -1.31 41.67 21.29
C ASN A 304 -1.89 42.50 22.45
N ASP A 305 -3.21 42.71 22.45
CA ASP A 305 -3.99 43.37 23.50
C ASP A 305 -4.43 42.44 24.64
N GLY A 306 -3.99 41.19 24.66
CA GLY A 306 -4.35 40.16 25.66
C GLY A 306 -5.80 39.68 25.55
N LYS A 307 -6.47 40.00 24.44
CA LYS A 307 -7.88 39.63 24.20
C LYS A 307 -7.94 38.47 23.21
N SER A 308 -8.78 37.49 23.52
CA SER A 308 -9.11 36.41 22.59
C SER A 308 -9.80 36.97 21.34
N LYS A 309 -9.32 36.55 20.18
CA LYS A 309 -9.84 36.87 18.85
C LYS A 309 -10.15 35.57 18.12
N ILE A 310 -11.25 35.56 17.38
CA ILE A 310 -11.69 34.40 16.62
C ILE A 310 -11.74 34.76 15.13
N LEU A 311 -11.01 33.99 14.32
CA LEU A 311 -11.13 34.01 12.87
C LEU A 311 -11.94 32.81 12.41
N THR A 312 -12.85 33.04 11.47
CA THR A 312 -13.72 32.02 10.87
C THR A 312 -13.46 31.90 9.38
N ASN A 313 -13.92 30.81 8.75
CA ASN A 313 -13.66 30.53 7.32
C ASN A 313 -12.16 30.61 6.97
N CYS A 314 -11.32 30.12 7.88
CA CYS A 314 -9.88 30.16 7.74
C CYS A 314 -9.41 29.02 6.84
N ILE A 315 -8.38 29.30 6.06
CA ILE A 315 -7.53 28.28 5.43
C ILE A 315 -6.10 28.63 5.79
N ILE A 316 -5.42 27.70 6.48
CA ILE A 316 -3.99 27.82 6.77
C ILE A 316 -3.23 27.58 5.46
N ARG A 317 -2.42 28.55 5.04
CA ARG A 317 -1.71 28.53 3.76
C ARG A 317 -0.26 28.10 3.91
N LYS A 318 0.34 28.43 5.03
CA LYS A 318 1.76 28.18 5.27
C LYS A 318 2.02 28.13 6.77
N TYR A 319 3.05 27.38 7.12
CA TYR A 319 3.64 27.37 8.44
C TYR A 319 5.15 27.67 8.31
N ASN A 320 5.64 28.58 9.15
CA ASN A 320 7.03 29.00 9.22
C ASN A 320 7.66 28.46 10.50
N TRP A 321 8.45 27.40 10.34
CA TRP A 321 9.15 26.73 11.44
C TRP A 321 10.08 27.67 12.21
N ASP A 322 10.89 28.46 11.51
CA ASP A 322 11.90 29.32 12.16
C ASP A 322 11.27 30.40 13.04
N ARG A 323 10.09 30.87 12.68
CA ARG A 323 9.35 31.91 13.40
C ARG A 323 8.25 31.39 14.31
N GLN A 324 7.90 30.11 14.21
CA GLN A 324 6.76 29.52 14.89
C GLN A 324 5.46 30.29 14.58
N GLU A 325 5.21 30.56 13.29
CA GLU A 325 4.08 31.35 12.81
C GLU A 325 3.32 30.64 11.68
N ILE A 326 2.02 30.89 11.58
CA ILE A 326 1.19 30.48 10.44
C ILE A 326 0.71 31.68 9.63
N GLU A 327 0.59 31.49 8.32
CA GLU A 327 -0.09 32.41 7.41
C GLU A 327 -1.50 31.86 7.13
N VAL A 328 -2.52 32.65 7.44
CA VAL A 328 -3.94 32.25 7.36
C VAL A 328 -4.67 33.19 6.43
N SER A 329 -5.44 32.62 5.48
CA SER A 329 -6.42 33.40 4.72
C SER A 329 -7.80 33.26 5.36
N SER A 330 -8.45 34.35 5.73
CA SER A 330 -9.81 34.38 6.29
C SER A 330 -10.60 35.51 5.66
N ASN A 331 -11.79 35.21 5.14
CA ASN A 331 -12.73 36.17 4.54
C ASN A 331 -12.11 37.13 3.50
N GLY A 332 -11.09 36.69 2.75
CA GLY A 332 -10.39 37.48 1.73
C GLY A 332 -9.17 38.25 2.23
N GLU A 333 -8.92 38.28 3.53
CA GLU A 333 -7.76 38.90 4.16
C GLU A 333 -6.70 37.86 4.54
N GLN A 334 -5.46 38.32 4.74
CA GLN A 334 -4.34 37.49 5.18
C GLN A 334 -3.88 37.91 6.57
N TYR A 335 -3.60 36.92 7.40
CA TYR A 335 -3.18 37.06 8.79
C TYR A 335 -1.90 36.26 9.03
N THR A 336 -1.01 36.78 9.88
CA THR A 336 0.12 36.05 10.42
C THR A 336 -0.10 35.89 11.92
N ILE A 337 -0.11 34.64 12.39
CA ILE A 337 -0.45 34.30 13.78
C ILE A 337 0.69 33.47 14.37
N SER A 338 1.19 33.88 15.54
CA SER A 338 2.21 33.12 16.28
C SER A 338 1.57 31.88 16.92
N LEU A 339 2.22 30.73 16.82
CA LEU A 339 1.72 29.47 17.39
C LEU A 339 1.45 29.59 18.89
N ALA A 340 2.33 30.26 19.63
CA ALA A 340 2.21 30.43 21.07
C ALA A 340 0.97 31.23 21.51
N THR A 341 0.34 31.96 20.58
CA THR A 341 -0.88 32.73 20.86
C THR A 341 -2.15 31.95 20.54
N ILE A 342 -2.04 30.81 19.86
CA ILE A 342 -3.21 30.02 19.46
C ILE A 342 -3.75 29.31 20.69
N VAL A 343 -5.03 29.55 20.95
CA VAL A 343 -5.76 28.93 22.06
C VAL A 343 -6.41 27.64 21.58
N LYS A 344 -7.09 27.68 20.43
CA LYS A 344 -7.79 26.53 19.83
C LYS A 344 -7.90 26.65 18.32
N THR A 345 -7.91 25.51 17.65
CA THR A 345 -8.26 25.43 16.22
C THR A 345 -9.30 24.32 16.02
N ARG A 346 -10.36 24.60 15.25
CA ARG A 346 -11.50 23.68 14.99
C ARG A 346 -11.96 23.72 13.55
N HIS A 347 -12.72 22.73 13.11
CA HIS A 347 -13.39 22.74 11.80
C HIS A 347 -14.41 23.89 11.65
N GLU A 348 -15.17 24.17 12.71
CA GLU A 348 -16.21 25.20 12.70
C GLU A 348 -16.17 26.06 13.96
N ALA A 349 -16.55 27.34 13.82
CA ALA A 349 -16.57 28.29 14.92
C ALA A 349 -17.52 27.89 16.06
N LYS A 350 -18.62 27.21 15.73
CA LYS A 350 -19.58 26.71 16.72
C LYS A 350 -19.00 25.63 17.66
N HIS A 351 -17.84 25.06 17.33
CA HIS A 351 -17.15 24.08 18.16
C HIS A 351 -16.00 24.69 18.99
N LEU A 352 -15.83 26.02 18.96
CA LEU A 352 -14.86 26.72 19.81
C LEU A 352 -15.42 27.01 21.22
N TYR A 353 -16.74 27.02 21.38
CA TYR A 353 -17.47 27.35 22.61
C TYR A 353 -17.96 26.14 23.38
#